data_AF-A0A9D5T9J6-F1
#
_entry.id   AF-A0A9D5T9J6-F1
#
_cell.length_a   1.000
_cell.length_b   1.000
_cell.length_c   1.000
_cell.angle_alpha   90.00
_cell.angle_beta   90.00
_cell.angle_gamma   90.00
#
_symmetry.space_group_name_H-M   'P 1'
#
loop_
_entity.id
_entity.type
_entity.pdbx_description
1 polymer ?
#
loop_
_entity_poly.entity_id
_entity_poly.type
_entity_poly.pdbx_seq_one_letter_code
_entity_poly.pdbx_strand_id
1 'polypeptide(L)'
;MSKYETVAVFSLKNGEEKAKELVEKFKALIEANGTMEAVDEWGNRKLAYPINYETEGYYVLYTYEADVAFPAELDRVFNITDGVLRSLIVAR
;
A
#
# COMPACT_ATOMS: atom_id res chain seq x y z
N MET A 1 -13.56 9.99 13.23
CA MET A 1 -12.56 9.51 12.27
C MET A 1 -11.33 9.11 13.05
N SER A 2 -10.66 8.07 12.58
CA SER A 2 -9.49 7.50 13.26
C SER A 2 -8.30 7.57 12.33
N LYS A 3 -7.11 7.68 12.91
CA LYS A 3 -5.85 7.72 12.17
C LYS A 3 -5.40 6.30 11.87
N TYR A 4 -4.95 6.08 10.65
CA TYR A 4 -4.46 4.80 10.20
C TYR A 4 -3.13 4.98 9.49
N GLU A 5 -2.27 3.97 9.67
CA GLU A 5 -1.03 3.81 8.93
C GLU A 5 -1.12 2.51 8.14
N THR A 6 -0.93 2.61 6.83
CA THR A 6 -0.93 1.45 5.95
C THR A 6 0.40 1.33 5.25
N VAL A 7 1.07 0.20 5.49
CA VAL A 7 2.29 -0.18 4.75
C VAL A 7 1.89 -1.16 3.66
N ALA A 8 2.20 -0.81 2.42
CA ALA A 8 2.04 -1.69 1.26
C ALA A 8 3.39 -2.01 0.63
N VAL A 9 3.56 -3.27 0.23
CA VAL A 9 4.72 -3.76 -0.53
C VAL A 9 4.23 -4.17 -1.90
N PHE A 10 4.74 -3.50 -2.94
CA PHE A 10 4.39 -3.79 -4.33
C PHE A 10 5.48 -4.62 -5.02
N SER A 11 5.04 -5.47 -5.95
CA SER A 11 5.88 -6.27 -6.83
C SER A 11 6.64 -5.38 -7.80
N LEU A 12 7.93 -5.68 -7.98
CA LEU A 12 8.80 -5.02 -8.95
C LEU A 12 9.01 -5.85 -10.22
N LYS A 13 8.40 -7.03 -10.30
CA LYS A 13 8.55 -7.97 -11.42
C LYS A 13 8.20 -7.36 -12.77
N ASN A 14 7.24 -6.43 -12.80
CA ASN A 14 6.78 -5.77 -14.01
C ASN A 14 7.41 -4.38 -14.23
N GLY A 15 8.44 -4.04 -13.46
CA GLY A 15 9.10 -2.73 -13.48
C GLY A 15 8.57 -1.77 -12.42
N GLU A 16 9.38 -0.76 -12.10
CA GLU A 16 9.06 0.26 -11.08
C GLU A 16 7.91 1.17 -11.51
N GLU A 17 7.71 1.38 -12.82
CA GLU A 17 6.59 2.18 -13.34
C GLU A 17 5.23 1.59 -12.94
N LYS A 18 5.06 0.27 -13.06
CA LYS A 18 3.80 -0.38 -12.63
C LYS A 18 3.59 -0.30 -11.13
N ALA A 19 4.67 -0.38 -10.34
CA ALA A 19 4.56 -0.19 -8.90
C ALA A 19 4.08 1.24 -8.59
N LYS A 20 4.62 2.26 -9.26
CA LYS A 20 4.17 3.66 -9.11
C LYS A 20 2.73 3.89 -9.56
N GLU A 21 2.29 3.26 -10.65
CA GLU A 21 0.88 3.30 -11.08
C GLU A 21 -0.06 2.73 -9.99
N LEU A 22 0.33 1.61 -9.36
CA LEU A 22 -0.42 1.04 -8.24
C LEU A 22 -0.42 1.99 -7.04
N VAL A 23 0.73 2.59 -6.73
CA VAL A 23 0.85 3.56 -5.62
C VAL A 23 -0.11 4.73 -5.80
N GLU A 24 -0.16 5.33 -6.99
CA GLU A 24 -1.07 6.43 -7.32
C GLU A 24 -2.54 5.98 -7.30
N LYS A 25 -2.84 4.77 -7.77
CA LYS A 25 -4.20 4.21 -7.71
C LYS A 25 -4.69 4.07 -6.26
N PHE A 26 -3.85 3.53 -5.37
CA PHE A 26 -4.21 3.38 -3.95
C PHE A 26 -4.24 4.72 -3.22
N LYS A 27 -3.37 5.66 -3.60
CA LYS A 27 -3.41 7.03 -3.11
C LYS A 27 -4.75 7.69 -3.42
N ALA A 28 -5.18 7.66 -4.69
CA ALA A 28 -6.47 8.21 -5.10
C ALA A 28 -7.66 7.54 -4.41
N LEU A 29 -7.58 6.22 -4.17
CA LEU A 29 -8.63 5.48 -3.45
C LEU A 29 -8.74 5.90 -1.99
N ILE A 30 -7.61 6.17 -1.32
CA ILE A 30 -7.57 6.67 0.05
C ILE A 30 -8.09 8.11 0.11
N GLU A 31 -7.66 8.99 -0.80
CA GLU A 31 -8.14 10.37 -0.89
C GLU A 31 -9.65 10.48 -1.17
N ALA A 32 -10.22 9.52 -1.90
CA ALA A 32 -11.66 9.48 -2.17
C ALA A 32 -12.51 9.11 -0.95
N ASN A 33 -11.93 8.41 0.05
CA ASN A 33 -12.66 7.84 1.19
C ASN A 33 -12.18 8.40 2.55
N GLY A 34 -11.20 9.31 2.54
CA GLY A 34 -10.60 9.86 3.75
C GLY A 34 -9.70 11.06 3.45
N THR A 35 -9.04 11.56 4.49
CA THR A 35 -8.08 12.67 4.39
C THR A 35 -6.68 12.11 4.47
N MET A 36 -5.88 12.31 3.42
CA MET A 36 -4.49 11.90 3.40
C MET A 36 -3.63 12.90 4.17
N GLU A 37 -2.84 12.42 5.13
CA GLU A 37 -1.89 13.26 5.87
C GLU A 37 -0.50 13.24 5.22
N ALA A 38 0.01 12.05 4.91
CA ALA A 38 1.34 11.87 4.33
C ALA A 38 1.43 10.57 3.52
N VAL A 39 2.26 10.61 2.47
CA VAL A 39 2.68 9.43 1.70
C VAL A 39 4.19 9.40 1.69
N ASP A 40 4.77 8.37 2.29
CA ASP A 40 6.21 8.15 2.32
C ASP A 40 6.57 6.97 1.42
N GLU A 41 7.16 7.28 0.27
CA GLU A 41 7.71 6.29 -0.65
C GLU A 41 9.12 5.90 -0.21
N TRP A 42 9.25 4.66 0.26
CA TRP A 42 10.54 4.11 0.71
C TRP A 42 11.36 3.50 -0.42
N GLY A 43 10.76 3.35 -1.61
CA GLY A 43 11.40 2.82 -2.79
C GLY A 43 11.61 1.31 -2.77
N ASN A 44 12.51 0.84 -3.63
CA ASN A 44 12.92 -0.56 -3.68
C ASN A 44 13.75 -0.93 -2.44
N ARG A 45 13.33 -1.99 -1.75
CA ARG A 45 14.11 -2.63 -0.68
C ARG A 45 14.17 -4.14 -0.88
N LYS A 46 15.33 -4.71 -0.56
CA LYS A 46 15.54 -6.15 -0.55
C LYS A 46 14.76 -6.79 0.61
N LEU A 47 13.95 -7.79 0.29
CA LEU A 47 13.18 -8.57 1.26
C LEU A 47 14.12 -9.55 1.99
N ALA A 48 13.83 -9.81 3.27
CA ALA A 48 14.61 -10.76 4.07
C ALA A 48 14.49 -12.21 3.54
N TYR A 49 13.36 -12.52 2.92
CA TYR A 49 13.07 -13.79 2.28
C TYR A 49 12.17 -13.55 1.06
N PRO A 50 12.19 -14.45 0.06
CA PRO A 50 11.40 -14.24 -1.14
C PRO A 50 9.90 -14.38 -0.87
N ILE A 51 9.11 -13.44 -1.38
CA ILE A 51 7.65 -13.48 -1.37
C ILE A 51 7.20 -13.61 -2.82
N ASN A 52 6.37 -14.62 -3.14
CA ASN A 52 5.98 -14.92 -4.53
C ASN A 52 7.18 -15.02 -5.50
N TYR A 53 8.30 -15.59 -5.03
CA TYR A 53 9.57 -15.72 -5.75
C TYR A 53 10.29 -14.38 -6.06
N GLU A 54 9.83 -13.27 -5.48
CA GLU A 54 10.47 -11.97 -5.58
C GLU A 54 11.34 -11.70 -4.36
N THR A 55 12.56 -11.18 -4.58
CA THR A 55 13.53 -10.87 -3.51
C THR A 55 13.60 -9.38 -3.18
N GLU A 56 12.88 -8.56 -3.93
CA GLU A 56 12.83 -7.11 -3.85
C GLU A 56 11.37 -6.67 -3.88
N GLY A 57 11.06 -5.57 -3.21
CA GLY A 57 9.72 -5.02 -3.18
C GLY A 57 9.75 -3.50 -3.02
N TYR A 58 8.73 -2.84 -3.56
CA TYR A 58 8.58 -1.39 -3.45
C TYR A 58 7.73 -1.04 -2.24
N TYR A 59 8.31 -0.36 -1.26
CA TYR A 59 7.64 -0.04 0.00
C TYR A 59 7.03 1.35 -0.05
N VAL A 60 5.75 1.45 0.35
CA VAL A 60 5.07 2.73 0.55
C VAL A 60 4.30 2.71 1.87
N LEU A 61 4.43 3.80 2.62
CA LEU A 61 3.66 4.08 3.83
C LEU A 61 2.64 5.18 3.53
N TYR A 62 1.38 4.88 3.82
CA TYR A 62 0.27 5.84 3.74
C TYR A 62 -0.19 6.18 5.15
N THR A 63 -0.19 7.47 5.48
CA THR A 63 -0.77 8.00 6.72
C THR A 63 -2.02 8.78 6.36
N TYR A 64 -3.17 8.36 6.89
CA TYR A 64 -4.45 8.97 6.57
C TYR A 64 -5.46 8.86 7.71
N GLU A 65 -6.46 9.72 7.66
CA GLU A 65 -7.61 9.72 8.56
C GLU A 65 -8.86 9.29 7.77
N ALA A 66 -9.55 8.25 8.27
CA ALA A 66 -10.72 7.70 7.59
C ALA A 66 -11.79 7.21 8.59
N ASP A 67 -12.94 6.83 8.05
CA ASP A 67 -14.00 6.19 8.81
C ASP A 67 -13.68 4.71 9.10
N VAL A 68 -14.29 4.14 10.15
CA VAL A 68 -13.98 2.81 10.69
C VAL A 68 -14.30 1.67 9.71
N ALA A 69 -15.19 1.91 8.73
CA ALA A 69 -15.53 0.94 7.70
C ALA A 69 -14.48 0.84 6.58
N PHE A 70 -13.69 1.89 6.35
CA PHE A 70 -12.78 1.97 5.21
C PHE A 70 -11.57 1.01 5.27
N PRO A 71 -10.91 0.77 6.43
CA PRO A 71 -9.81 -0.18 6.53
C PRO A 71 -10.15 -1.59 6.01
N ALA A 72 -11.36 -2.08 6.28
CA ALA A 72 -11.80 -3.40 5.83
C ALA A 72 -11.97 -3.46 4.30
N GLU A 73 -12.49 -2.38 3.71
CA GLU A 73 -12.62 -2.28 2.26
C GLU A 73 -11.26 -2.12 1.59
N LEU A 74 -10.36 -1.34 2.17
CA LEU A 74 -9.00 -1.17 1.68
C LEU A 74 -8.23 -2.49 1.67
N ASP A 75 -8.31 -3.28 2.76
CA ASP A 75 -7.70 -4.61 2.82
C ASP A 75 -8.26 -5.57 1.75
N ARG A 76 -9.57 -5.52 1.51
CA ARG A 76 -10.22 -6.27 0.43
C ARG A 76 -9.63 -5.91 -0.94
N VAL A 77 -9.49 -4.62 -1.23
CA VAL A 77 -8.95 -4.15 -2.52
C VAL A 77 -7.47 -4.52 -2.68
N PHE A 78 -6.67 -4.44 -1.61
CA PHE A 78 -5.28 -4.90 -1.63
C PHE A 78 -5.17 -6.39 -1.97
N ASN A 79 -6.00 -7.24 -1.37
CA ASN A 79 -5.97 -8.69 -1.62
C ASN A 79 -6.44 -9.09 -3.03
N ILE A 80 -7.31 -8.28 -3.66
CA ILE A 80 -7.79 -8.53 -5.03
C ILE A 80 -6.81 -8.02 -6.09
N THR A 81 -6.01 -7.01 -5.75
CA THR A 81 -5.16 -6.33 -6.73
C THR A 81 -3.86 -7.10 -6.95
N ASP A 82 -3.69 -7.62 -8.16
CA ASP A 82 -2.43 -8.23 -8.58
C ASP A 82 -1.27 -7.22 -8.51
N GLY A 83 -0.13 -7.67 -7.99
CA GLY A 83 1.05 -6.84 -7.81
C GLY A 83 1.22 -6.28 -6.40
N VAL A 84 0.29 -6.53 -5.49
CA VAL A 84 0.48 -6.30 -4.05
C VAL A 84 1.05 -7.57 -3.43
N LEU A 85 2.25 -7.48 -2.83
CA LEU A 85 2.90 -8.62 -2.16
C LEU A 85 2.43 -8.76 -0.72
N ARG A 86 2.30 -7.65 -0.01
CA ARG A 86 1.85 -7.61 1.38
C ARG A 86 1.30 -6.24 1.73
N SER A 87 0.22 -6.20 2.49
CA SER A 87 -0.34 -5.02 3.13
C SER A 87 -0.33 -5.21 4.65
N LEU A 88 -0.23 -4.12 5.40
CA LEU A 88 -0.46 -4.08 6.82
C LEU A 88 -1.13 -2.75 7.17
N ILE A 89 -2.32 -2.82 7.75
CA ILE A 89 -3.08 -1.66 8.20
C ILE A 89 -3.03 -1.62 9.73
N VAL A 90 -2.62 -0.49 10.30
CA VAL A 90 -2.48 -0.27 11.75
C VAL A 90 -3.30 0.95 12.13
N ALA A 91 -4.12 0.84 13.19
CA ALA A 91 -4.78 1.98 13.80
C ALA A 91 -3.80 2.71 14.72
N ARG A 92 -3.76 4.04 14.63
CA ARG A 92 -2.88 4.92 15.40
C ARG A 92 -3.62 5.65 16.53
#